data_AF-A0AAX6E195-F1
#
_entry.id   AF-A0AAX6E195-F1
#
_cell.length_a   1.000
_cell.length_b   1.000
_cell.length_c   1.000
_cell.angle_alpha   90.00
_cell.angle_beta   90.00
_cell.angle_gamma   90.00
#
_symmetry.space_group_name_H-M   'P 1'
#
loop_
_entity.id
_entity.type
_entity.pdbx_description
1 polymer ?
#
loop_
_entity_poly.entity_id
_entity_poly.type
_entity_poly.pdbx_seq_one_letter_code
_entity_poly.pdbx_strand_id
1 'polypeptide(L)'
;MAPQDLRRPFKRAAISDQQRRRDIALIRQFQHRSDSRNRARNLASSVVSLQPEPDPETLPGSESDKDPITKEMDVVEASRLKGSDARRWFARQLMLPEWMIDVPPNLDRDWYVFSFSILFALWSQEERCVWSISCVLYSGLHFSRGGDLQPDQTYYVIDMLCWRGYSLYDCNSEFRFFWLNSKLAETGAGNPPSAYHKYRFTVVPIYDCTGMGLHTAHTGAVPYVKDGLLFYNKHALYQTGNTPLALIWKDEHCSQYVIDTDSQGHVPAQQQVVLELQDDGKVTTSYELPVVLVA
;
A
#
# COMPACT_ATOMS: atom_id res chain seq x y z
N MET A 1 -10.63 15.00 49.96
CA MET A 1 -11.15 14.94 48.58
C MET A 1 -10.44 13.80 47.88
N ALA A 2 -11.15 12.73 47.52
CA ALA A 2 -10.56 11.61 46.78
C ALA A 2 -10.31 12.03 45.32
N PRO A 3 -9.26 11.53 44.65
CA PRO A 3 -9.03 11.83 43.24
C PRO A 3 -10.18 11.24 42.43
N GLN A 4 -10.75 12.04 41.52
CA GLN A 4 -11.73 11.54 40.56
C GLN A 4 -11.02 10.62 39.57
N ASP A 5 -11.19 9.32 39.72
CA ASP A 5 -10.79 8.31 38.73
C ASP A 5 -11.62 8.50 37.45
N LEU A 6 -11.12 9.32 36.52
CA LEU A 6 -11.70 9.53 35.20
C LEU A 6 -11.29 8.44 34.19
N ARG A 7 -10.93 7.24 34.66
CA ARG A 7 -10.66 6.10 33.77
C ARG A 7 -11.87 5.18 33.79
N ARG A 8 -12.57 5.11 32.66
CA ARG A 8 -13.54 4.03 32.43
C ARG A 8 -12.81 2.68 32.62
N PRO A 9 -13.29 1.77 33.47
CA PRO A 9 -12.56 0.54 33.81
C PRO A 9 -12.38 -0.41 32.63
N PHE A 10 -13.21 -0.30 31.59
CA PHE A 10 -13.08 -1.05 30.35
C PHE A 10 -13.53 -0.22 29.15
N LYS A 11 -12.72 -0.17 28.10
CA LYS A 11 -13.17 0.21 26.75
C LYS A 11 -13.97 -1.01 26.26
N ARG A 12 -15.31 -0.95 26.23
CA ARG A 12 -16.08 -1.97 25.49
C ARG A 12 -15.50 -1.99 24.09
N ALA A 13 -15.00 -3.14 23.63
CA ALA A 13 -14.59 -3.28 22.25
C ALA A 13 -15.80 -2.91 21.39
N ALA A 14 -15.70 -1.83 20.61
CA ALA A 14 -16.54 -1.74 19.44
C ALA A 14 -16.32 -3.07 18.71
N ILE A 15 -17.38 -3.80 18.37
CA ILE A 15 -17.27 -5.06 17.64
C ILE A 15 -16.50 -4.71 16.37
N SER A 16 -15.22 -5.07 16.34
CA SER A 16 -14.37 -4.76 15.20
C SER A 16 -14.80 -5.69 14.07
N ASP A 17 -14.99 -5.09 12.89
CA ASP A 17 -15.42 -5.78 11.68
C ASP A 17 -14.24 -6.09 10.75
N GLN A 18 -13.00 -5.87 11.20
CA GLN A 18 -11.78 -6.03 10.40
C GLN A 18 -11.71 -7.41 9.76
N GLN A 19 -12.01 -8.48 10.50
CA GLN A 19 -12.00 -9.82 9.92
C GLN A 19 -13.00 -9.96 8.77
N ARG A 20 -14.24 -9.50 8.97
CA ARG A 20 -15.27 -9.57 7.93
C ARG A 20 -14.86 -8.78 6.68
N ARG A 21 -14.24 -7.60 6.87
CA ARG A 21 -13.76 -6.77 5.77
C ARG A 21 -12.60 -7.43 5.02
N ARG A 22 -11.68 -8.11 5.72
CA ARG A 22 -10.63 -8.95 5.10
C ARG A 22 -11.21 -10.04 4.22
N ASP A 23 -12.16 -10.81 4.73
CA ASP A 23 -12.78 -11.92 3.98
C ASP A 23 -13.48 -11.42 2.71
N ILE A 24 -14.26 -10.34 2.85
CA ILE A 24 -14.94 -9.70 1.71
C ILE A 24 -13.92 -9.18 0.69
N ALA A 25 -12.83 -8.55 1.15
CA ALA A 25 -11.80 -8.02 0.25
C ALA A 25 -11.11 -9.13 -0.55
N LEU A 26 -10.73 -10.24 0.08
CA LEU A 26 -10.14 -11.40 -0.60
C LEU A 26 -11.09 -12.02 -1.63
N ILE A 27 -12.36 -12.20 -1.26
CA ILE A 27 -13.40 -12.72 -2.18
C ILE A 27 -13.54 -11.80 -3.39
N ARG A 28 -13.62 -10.48 -3.18
CA ARG A 28 -13.73 -9.49 -4.27
C ARG A 28 -12.52 -9.54 -5.20
N GLN A 29 -11.31 -9.59 -4.65
CA GLN A 29 -10.08 -9.69 -5.44
C GLN A 29 -10.03 -10.98 -6.28
N PHE A 30 -10.42 -12.10 -5.68
CA PHE A 30 -10.49 -13.39 -6.38
C PHE A 30 -11.52 -13.38 -7.51
N GLN A 31 -12.72 -12.86 -7.25
CA GLN A 31 -13.80 -12.74 -8.25
C GLN A 31 -13.37 -11.85 -9.41
N HIS A 32 -12.81 -10.66 -9.11
CA HIS A 32 -12.32 -9.75 -10.14
C HIS A 32 -11.28 -10.41 -11.06
N ARG A 33 -10.30 -11.12 -10.48
CA ARG A 33 -9.29 -11.83 -11.26
C ARG A 33 -9.89 -12.96 -12.11
N SER A 34 -10.82 -13.72 -11.55
CA SER A 34 -11.51 -14.81 -12.28
C SER A 34 -12.32 -14.26 -13.46
N ASP A 35 -13.04 -13.16 -13.25
CA ASP A 35 -13.87 -12.53 -14.26
C ASP A 35 -13.02 -11.94 -15.39
N SER A 36 -11.94 -11.22 -15.07
CA SER A 36 -11.00 -10.70 -16.06
C SER A 36 -10.38 -11.81 -16.90
N ARG A 37 -9.97 -12.93 -16.27
CA ARG A 37 -9.45 -14.11 -16.99
C ARG A 37 -10.51 -14.74 -17.89
N ASN A 38 -11.75 -14.86 -17.42
CA ASN A 38 -12.85 -15.41 -18.21
C ASN A 38 -13.19 -14.52 -19.40
N ARG A 39 -13.22 -13.19 -19.21
CA ARG A 39 -13.40 -12.21 -20.30
C ARG A 39 -12.30 -12.35 -21.35
N ALA A 40 -11.02 -12.38 -20.92
CA ALA A 40 -9.89 -12.56 -21.83
C ALA A 40 -9.98 -13.87 -22.61
N ARG A 41 -10.37 -14.98 -21.94
CA ARG A 41 -10.57 -16.27 -22.60
C ARG A 41 -11.70 -16.22 -23.62
N ASN A 42 -12.85 -15.63 -23.26
CA ASN A 42 -13.98 -15.51 -24.17
C ASN A 42 -13.64 -14.64 -25.39
N LEU A 43 -12.91 -13.53 -25.20
CA LEU A 43 -12.39 -12.70 -26.28
C LEU A 43 -11.43 -13.48 -27.18
N ALA A 44 -10.44 -14.15 -26.61
CA ALA A 44 -9.49 -14.97 -27.37
C ALA A 44 -10.20 -16.12 -28.12
N SER A 45 -11.19 -16.77 -27.50
CA SER A 45 -12.01 -17.79 -28.14
C SER A 45 -12.87 -17.22 -29.27
N SER A 46 -13.44 -16.01 -29.13
CA SER A 46 -14.16 -15.35 -30.22
C SER A 46 -13.26 -15.01 -31.41
N VAL A 47 -12.00 -14.63 -31.16
CA VAL A 47 -11.00 -14.39 -32.21
C VAL A 47 -10.58 -15.69 -32.90
N VAL A 48 -10.46 -16.80 -32.16
CA VAL A 48 -10.13 -18.13 -32.71
C VAL A 48 -11.31 -18.73 -33.49
N SER A 49 -12.56 -18.36 -33.16
CA SER A 49 -13.76 -18.80 -33.89
C SER A 49 -14.04 -18.01 -35.18
N LEU A 50 -13.24 -16.98 -35.51
CA LEU A 50 -13.32 -16.33 -36.81
C LEU A 50 -12.58 -17.16 -37.87
N GLN A 51 -13.30 -18.06 -38.54
CA GLN A 51 -12.97 -18.39 -39.93
C GLN A 51 -13.22 -17.13 -40.80
N PRO A 52 -12.41 -16.90 -41.86
CA PRO A 52 -12.55 -15.70 -42.67
C PRO A 52 -13.77 -15.83 -43.58
N GLU A 53 -14.91 -15.32 -43.12
CA GLU A 53 -16.01 -14.97 -43.99
C GLU A 53 -15.85 -13.49 -44.44
N PRO A 54 -16.13 -13.16 -45.70
CA PRO A 54 -15.92 -11.82 -46.22
C PRO A 54 -16.93 -10.84 -45.61
N ASP A 55 -16.42 -9.66 -45.24
CA ASP A 55 -17.19 -8.45 -44.89
C ASP A 55 -18.37 -8.23 -45.85
N PRO A 56 -19.55 -7.78 -45.36
CA PRO A 56 -19.65 -6.34 -45.10
C PRO A 56 -20.65 -5.86 -44.02
N GLU A 57 -20.52 -4.56 -43.77
CA GLU A 57 -21.51 -3.60 -43.23
C GLU A 57 -21.41 -3.20 -41.75
N THR A 58 -20.65 -2.12 -41.57
CA THR A 58 -20.74 -1.13 -40.48
C THR A 58 -22.18 -0.76 -40.14
N LEU A 59 -22.62 -1.08 -38.93
CA LEU A 59 -23.77 -0.45 -38.28
C LEU A 59 -23.29 0.41 -37.11
N PRO A 60 -23.83 1.63 -36.94
CA PRO A 60 -23.34 2.59 -35.97
C PRO A 60 -23.76 2.18 -34.56
N GLY A 61 -22.77 1.94 -33.69
CA GLY A 61 -22.99 1.74 -32.27
C GLY A 61 -23.50 3.03 -31.62
N SER A 62 -24.66 2.91 -30.98
CA SER A 62 -25.31 3.90 -30.11
C SER A 62 -24.32 4.65 -29.21
N GLU A 63 -24.25 5.97 -29.39
CA GLU A 63 -23.66 6.90 -28.44
C GLU A 63 -24.43 6.78 -27.12
N SER A 64 -23.76 6.27 -26.09
CA SER A 64 -24.17 6.48 -24.71
C SER A 64 -23.27 7.57 -24.17
N ASP A 65 -23.90 8.70 -23.83
CA ASP A 65 -23.30 9.81 -23.11
C ASP A 65 -22.47 9.29 -21.94
N LYS A 66 -21.15 9.45 -22.05
CA LYS A 66 -20.27 9.48 -20.89
C LYS A 66 -19.58 10.83 -20.90
N ASP A 67 -19.85 11.59 -19.85
CA ASP A 67 -19.09 12.76 -19.42
C ASP A 67 -17.58 12.56 -19.63
N PRO A 68 -16.80 13.62 -19.87
CA PRO A 68 -15.40 13.53 -20.25
C PRO A 68 -14.56 12.98 -19.09
N ILE A 69 -14.48 11.66 -19.01
CA ILE A 69 -13.57 10.92 -18.16
C ILE A 69 -12.17 11.28 -18.65
N THR A 70 -11.44 12.04 -17.83
CA THR A 70 -9.98 12.11 -17.87
C THR A 70 -9.45 10.70 -18.11
N LYS A 71 -8.80 10.43 -19.25
CA LYS A 71 -8.19 9.12 -19.53
C LYS A 71 -7.43 8.64 -18.29
N GLU A 72 -7.94 7.62 -17.61
CA GLU A 72 -7.23 6.98 -16.50
C GLU A 72 -6.01 6.30 -17.09
N MET A 73 -4.84 6.87 -16.78
CA MET A 73 -3.54 6.39 -17.23
C MET A 73 -3.12 5.18 -16.37
N ASP A 74 -2.76 4.08 -17.02
CA ASP A 74 -2.25 2.85 -16.39
C ASP A 74 -0.83 3.06 -15.79
N VAL A 75 -0.41 2.22 -14.83
CA VAL A 75 0.94 2.23 -14.24
C VAL A 75 2.05 2.11 -15.28
N VAL A 76 1.82 1.36 -16.36
CA VAL A 76 2.81 1.23 -17.45
C VAL A 76 2.97 2.54 -18.20
N GLU A 77 1.87 3.22 -18.51
CA GLU A 77 1.88 4.54 -19.14
C GLU A 77 2.44 5.60 -18.19
N ALA A 78 2.02 5.56 -16.93
CA ALA A 78 2.43 6.50 -15.89
C ALA A 78 3.91 6.36 -15.50
N SER A 79 4.52 5.19 -15.74
CA SER A 79 5.97 5.00 -15.55
C SER A 79 6.81 5.94 -16.40
N ARG A 80 6.25 6.47 -17.51
CA ARG A 80 6.92 7.43 -18.41
C ARG A 80 6.80 8.88 -17.95
N LEU A 81 5.95 9.16 -16.95
CA LEU A 81 5.81 10.50 -16.39
C LEU A 81 7.10 10.94 -15.70
N LYS A 82 7.32 12.25 -15.64
CA LYS A 82 8.48 12.85 -14.98
C LYS A 82 8.06 13.95 -14.01
N GLY A 83 8.96 14.28 -13.08
CA GLY A 83 8.85 15.46 -12.24
C GLY A 83 7.62 15.50 -11.32
N SER A 84 6.89 16.61 -11.31
CA SER A 84 5.70 16.79 -10.48
C SER A 84 4.54 15.86 -10.84
N ASP A 85 4.40 15.52 -12.11
CA ASP A 85 3.23 14.79 -12.60
C ASP A 85 3.33 13.31 -12.23
N ALA A 86 4.53 12.74 -12.37
CA ALA A 86 4.86 11.42 -11.83
C ALA A 86 4.54 11.36 -10.34
N ARG A 87 5.06 12.31 -9.55
CA ARG A 87 4.84 12.35 -8.10
C ARG A 87 3.36 12.40 -7.74
N ARG A 88 2.57 13.24 -8.44
CA ARG A 88 1.13 13.37 -8.18
C ARG A 88 0.37 12.09 -8.52
N TRP A 89 0.70 11.45 -9.64
CA TRP A 89 0.03 10.22 -10.05
C TRP A 89 0.39 9.06 -9.10
N PHE A 90 1.69 8.85 -8.84
CA PHE A 90 2.15 7.77 -7.97
C PHE A 90 1.71 7.96 -6.51
N ALA A 91 1.61 9.19 -6.00
CA ALA A 91 1.10 9.45 -4.65
C ALA A 91 -0.32 8.90 -4.44
N ARG A 92 -1.11 8.82 -5.52
CA ARG A 92 -2.46 8.27 -5.50
C ARG A 92 -2.48 6.76 -5.65
N GLN A 93 -1.36 6.08 -5.83
CA GLN A 93 -1.27 4.62 -6.05
C GLN A 93 -0.88 3.82 -4.81
N LEU A 94 -0.82 4.45 -3.64
CA LEU A 94 -0.42 3.82 -2.40
C LEU A 94 -1.52 2.90 -1.86
N MET A 95 -1.19 1.66 -1.50
CA MET A 95 -2.10 0.70 -0.84
C MET A 95 -2.10 0.91 0.69
N LEU A 96 -2.98 1.72 1.22
CA LEU A 96 -2.88 2.21 2.60
C LEU A 96 -3.28 1.11 3.62
N PRO A 97 -2.42 0.79 4.61
CA PRO A 97 -2.73 -0.23 5.61
C PRO A 97 -3.71 0.27 6.67
N GLU A 98 -4.44 -0.66 7.28
CA GLU A 98 -5.27 -0.38 8.46
C GLU A 98 -4.54 -0.66 9.76
N TRP A 99 -4.88 0.04 10.84
CA TRP A 99 -4.40 -0.34 12.16
C TRP A 99 -4.79 -1.78 12.50
N MET A 100 -3.83 -2.60 12.93
CA MET A 100 -4.13 -3.95 13.40
C MET A 100 -4.82 -3.89 14.77
N ILE A 101 -6.16 -3.94 14.76
CA ILE A 101 -6.99 -4.03 15.97
C ILE A 101 -7.28 -5.51 16.24
N ASP A 102 -7.74 -6.23 15.21
CA ASP A 102 -7.98 -7.67 15.28
C ASP A 102 -6.83 -8.44 14.61
N VAL A 103 -6.15 -9.27 15.40
CA VAL A 103 -5.15 -10.20 14.87
C VAL A 103 -5.83 -11.17 13.88
N PRO A 104 -5.38 -11.24 12.62
CA PRO A 104 -5.95 -12.17 11.66
C PRO A 104 -5.78 -13.63 12.11
N PRO A 105 -6.73 -14.52 11.80
CA PRO A 105 -6.52 -15.94 11.92
C PRO A 105 -5.38 -16.37 10.98
N ASN A 106 -4.63 -17.42 11.36
CA ASN A 106 -3.50 -17.95 10.59
C ASN A 106 -2.45 -16.90 10.22
N LEU A 107 -2.20 -15.92 11.11
CA LEU A 107 -1.21 -14.87 10.90
C LEU A 107 0.14 -15.44 10.43
N ASP A 108 0.61 -16.52 11.06
CA ASP A 108 1.87 -17.20 10.76
C ASP A 108 1.98 -17.78 9.35
N ARG A 109 0.84 -18.18 8.76
CA ARG A 109 0.79 -18.84 7.46
C ARG A 109 0.51 -17.86 6.33
N ASP A 110 -0.47 -17.00 6.53
CA ASP A 110 -1.08 -16.22 5.45
C ASP A 110 -0.58 -14.77 5.39
N TRP A 111 0.32 -14.39 6.30
CA TRP A 111 0.82 -13.01 6.39
C TRP A 111 2.34 -12.94 6.48
N TYR A 112 2.88 -11.87 5.90
CA TYR A 112 4.24 -11.41 6.12
C TYR A 112 4.27 -10.28 7.14
N VAL A 113 5.42 -10.09 7.78
CA VAL A 113 5.72 -8.97 8.66
C VAL A 113 7.09 -8.38 8.32
N PHE A 114 7.19 -7.05 8.39
CA PHE A 114 8.46 -6.34 8.30
C PHE A 114 8.41 -5.02 9.06
N SER A 115 9.57 -4.58 9.53
CA SER A 115 9.72 -3.23 10.07
C SER A 115 9.70 -2.19 8.94
N PHE A 116 9.12 -1.02 9.19
CA PHE A 116 9.16 0.11 8.25
C PHE A 116 9.65 1.38 8.95
N SER A 117 9.91 2.44 8.16
CA SER A 117 10.34 3.77 8.61
C SER A 117 9.31 4.81 8.16
N ILE A 118 9.14 5.92 8.90
CA ILE A 118 8.21 7.05 8.57
C ILE A 118 8.48 7.66 7.18
N LEU A 119 9.72 7.55 6.71
CA LEU A 119 10.20 8.13 5.47
C LEU A 119 10.06 7.16 4.32
N PHE A 120 9.28 7.60 3.35
CA PHE A 120 8.67 6.75 2.37
C PHE A 120 8.42 7.60 1.11
N ALA A 121 9.14 7.32 0.02
CA ALA A 121 9.12 8.14 -1.19
C ALA A 121 8.87 7.32 -2.46
N LEU A 122 7.72 7.44 -3.12
CA LEU A 122 7.51 6.76 -4.41
C LEU A 122 8.57 7.20 -5.42
N TRP A 123 9.24 6.23 -6.02
CA TRP A 123 10.28 6.49 -7.01
C TRP A 123 9.93 5.85 -8.35
N SER A 124 10.01 6.66 -9.40
CA SER A 124 10.07 6.27 -10.80
C SER A 124 11.20 7.08 -11.42
N GLN A 125 12.25 6.43 -11.91
CA GLN A 125 13.31 7.10 -12.66
C GLN A 125 13.42 6.50 -14.06
N GLU A 126 13.46 7.39 -15.04
CA GLU A 126 14.23 7.16 -16.25
C GLU A 126 14.95 8.45 -16.66
N GLU A 127 16.10 8.65 -16.02
CA GLU A 127 17.12 9.61 -16.44
C GLU A 127 18.44 8.81 -16.40
N ARG A 128 18.71 8.08 -17.48
CA ARG A 128 19.94 7.30 -17.78
C ARG A 128 20.16 5.94 -17.09
N CYS A 129 19.22 5.42 -16.30
CA CYS A 129 19.25 4.03 -15.81
C CYS A 129 18.34 3.11 -16.63
N VAL A 130 18.82 1.89 -16.93
CA VAL A 130 18.19 0.85 -17.78
C VAL A 130 17.02 0.11 -17.08
N TRP A 131 16.40 0.71 -16.07
CA TRP A 131 15.48 0.01 -15.15
C TRP A 131 14.24 0.85 -14.84
N SER A 132 13.09 0.47 -15.41
CA SER A 132 11.78 0.97 -14.99
C SER A 132 11.31 0.16 -13.77
N ILE A 133 11.46 0.75 -12.59
CA ILE A 133 11.03 0.19 -11.31
C ILE A 133 10.03 1.17 -10.68
N SER A 134 8.76 0.77 -10.59
CA SER A 134 7.77 1.51 -9.80
C SER A 134 7.62 0.83 -8.45
N CYS A 135 8.21 1.43 -7.41
CA CYS A 135 8.17 0.92 -6.05
C CYS A 135 7.32 1.80 -5.14
N VAL A 136 6.52 1.14 -4.30
CA VAL A 136 5.69 1.79 -3.29
C VAL A 136 6.56 2.16 -2.12
N LEU A 137 6.44 3.40 -1.65
CA LEU A 137 7.04 3.87 -0.41
C LEU A 137 6.04 4.93 0.16
N TYR A 138 5.31 4.62 1.25
CA TYR A 138 4.22 5.41 1.90
C TYR A 138 4.50 6.69 2.75
N SER A 139 4.67 7.93 2.26
CA SER A 139 4.73 9.08 3.21
C SER A 139 3.35 9.66 3.50
N GLY A 140 2.97 9.66 4.78
CA GLY A 140 1.91 10.51 5.32
C GLY A 140 2.36 11.96 5.44
N LEU A 141 1.48 12.88 5.01
CA LEU A 141 1.33 14.29 5.41
C LEU A 141 2.58 15.00 6.00
N HIS A 142 3.55 15.37 5.16
CA HIS A 142 4.31 16.65 5.18
C HIS A 142 5.45 16.59 4.14
N PHE A 143 5.12 16.68 2.85
CA PHE A 143 6.13 16.81 1.79
C PHE A 143 6.56 18.28 1.64
N SER A 144 7.31 18.78 2.63
CA SER A 144 8.10 20.00 2.44
C SER A 144 9.18 19.72 1.39
N ARG A 145 9.46 20.70 0.53
CA ARG A 145 10.47 20.65 -0.53
C ARG A 145 11.77 19.95 -0.07
N GLY A 146 11.96 18.71 -0.49
CA GLY A 146 13.10 17.88 -0.10
C GLY A 146 12.73 16.98 1.08
N GLY A 147 12.12 15.82 0.80
CA GLY A 147 12.04 14.77 1.81
C GLY A 147 13.46 14.32 2.10
N ASP A 148 13.94 14.56 3.32
CA ASP A 148 15.24 14.10 3.77
C ASP A 148 15.26 12.58 3.64
N LEU A 149 15.99 12.07 2.65
CA LEU A 149 16.30 10.66 2.56
C LEU A 149 16.93 10.21 3.87
N GLN A 150 16.78 8.93 4.25
CA GLN A 150 17.55 8.38 5.36
C GLN A 150 19.04 8.78 5.19
N PRO A 151 19.77 9.07 6.28
CA PRO A 151 21.13 9.62 6.21
C PRO A 151 22.09 8.80 5.34
N ASP A 152 21.79 7.52 5.16
CA ASP A 152 22.54 6.55 4.38
C ASP A 152 22.29 6.61 2.85
N GLN A 153 21.45 7.55 2.39
CA GLN A 153 21.11 7.77 0.99
C GLN A 153 20.52 6.53 0.28
N THR A 154 19.73 5.74 1.01
CA THR A 154 19.11 4.51 0.53
C THR A 154 17.58 4.61 0.50
N TYR A 155 16.98 4.13 -0.59
CA TYR A 155 15.54 3.86 -0.67
C TYR A 155 15.25 2.41 -0.27
N TYR A 156 14.42 2.26 0.77
CA TYR A 156 14.02 0.97 1.31
C TYR A 156 12.74 0.45 0.69
N VAL A 157 12.88 -0.40 -0.32
CA VAL A 157 11.78 -0.90 -1.13
C VAL A 157 10.93 -1.92 -0.38
N ILE A 158 9.62 -1.67 -0.29
CA ILE A 158 8.65 -2.57 0.35
C ILE A 158 7.83 -3.38 -0.66
N ASP A 159 7.67 -2.87 -1.88
CA ASP A 159 6.80 -3.46 -2.89
C ASP A 159 7.17 -3.03 -4.31
N MET A 160 6.75 -3.80 -5.30
CA MET A 160 6.96 -3.54 -6.72
C MET A 160 5.64 -3.65 -7.48
N LEU A 161 5.24 -2.55 -8.13
CA LEU A 161 3.97 -2.46 -8.87
C LEU A 161 4.13 -2.69 -10.35
N CYS A 162 5.29 -2.32 -10.88
CA CYS A 162 5.61 -2.44 -12.28
C CYS A 162 7.10 -2.73 -12.44
N TRP A 163 7.41 -3.61 -13.38
CA TRP A 163 8.77 -3.94 -13.76
C TRP A 163 8.90 -4.00 -15.27
N ARG A 164 9.72 -3.12 -15.87
CA ARG A 164 9.99 -3.12 -17.33
C ARG A 164 8.71 -3.20 -18.20
N GLY A 165 7.66 -2.49 -17.78
CA GLY A 165 6.37 -2.46 -18.48
C GLY A 165 5.41 -3.61 -18.16
N TYR A 166 5.78 -4.53 -17.27
CA TYR A 166 4.87 -5.53 -16.72
C TYR A 166 4.20 -4.98 -15.46
N SER A 167 2.87 -4.84 -15.49
CA SER A 167 2.08 -4.54 -14.30
C SER A 167 2.00 -5.76 -13.38
N LEU A 168 2.12 -5.53 -12.08
CA LEU A 168 2.04 -6.54 -11.03
C LEU A 168 0.79 -6.38 -10.14
N TYR A 169 -0.14 -5.49 -10.49
CA TYR A 169 -1.36 -5.26 -9.69
C TYR A 169 -2.20 -6.53 -9.50
N ASP A 170 -2.31 -7.34 -10.55
CA ASP A 170 -3.05 -8.63 -10.55
C ASP A 170 -2.25 -9.80 -9.94
N CYS A 171 -1.07 -9.52 -9.40
CA CYS A 171 -0.25 -10.49 -8.69
C CYS A 171 -0.43 -10.36 -7.18
N ASN A 172 -0.44 -11.51 -6.51
CA ASN A 172 -0.50 -11.54 -5.05
C ASN A 172 0.80 -11.02 -4.43
N SER A 173 0.73 -10.61 -3.16
CA SER A 173 1.88 -10.08 -2.41
C SER A 173 3.07 -11.03 -2.42
N GLU A 174 2.83 -12.34 -2.24
CA GLU A 174 3.89 -13.35 -2.26
C GLU A 174 4.70 -13.34 -3.57
N PHE A 175 4.02 -13.33 -4.71
CA PHE A 175 4.70 -13.23 -6.00
C PHE A 175 5.42 -11.89 -6.15
N ARG A 176 4.78 -10.77 -5.79
CA ARG A 176 5.38 -9.43 -5.89
C ARG A 176 6.66 -9.32 -5.06
N PHE A 177 6.68 -9.87 -3.86
CA PHE A 177 7.85 -9.86 -2.98
C PHE A 177 8.97 -10.76 -3.50
N PHE A 178 8.63 -11.95 -3.98
CA PHE A 178 9.60 -12.83 -4.66
C PHE A 178 10.21 -12.13 -5.88
N TRP A 179 9.35 -11.55 -6.72
CA TRP A 179 9.75 -10.87 -7.95
C TRP A 179 10.63 -9.66 -7.67
N LEU A 180 10.26 -8.84 -6.69
CA LEU A 180 11.05 -7.70 -6.21
C LEU A 180 12.46 -8.13 -5.80
N ASN A 181 12.58 -9.14 -4.94
CA ASN A 181 13.87 -9.61 -4.47
C ASN A 181 14.74 -10.14 -5.62
N SER A 182 14.16 -10.97 -6.49
CA SER A 182 14.89 -11.52 -7.65
C SER A 182 15.32 -10.43 -8.62
N LYS A 183 14.42 -9.50 -8.95
CA LYS A 183 14.67 -8.51 -10.01
C LYS A 183 15.51 -7.35 -9.56
N LEU A 184 15.38 -6.89 -8.32
CA LEU A 184 16.24 -5.82 -7.81
C LEU A 184 17.71 -6.30 -7.75
N ALA A 185 17.95 -7.55 -7.35
CA ALA A 185 19.30 -8.12 -7.33
C ALA A 185 19.98 -8.15 -8.71
N GLU A 186 19.21 -8.28 -9.80
CA GLU A 186 19.71 -8.29 -11.18
C GLU A 186 20.16 -6.90 -11.69
N THR A 187 19.75 -5.80 -11.03
CA THR A 187 19.95 -4.43 -11.57
C THR A 187 21.25 -3.75 -11.18
N GLY A 188 21.90 -4.24 -10.13
CA GLY A 188 22.97 -3.51 -9.45
C GLY A 188 22.51 -2.26 -8.69
N ALA A 189 21.20 -2.02 -8.53
CA ALA A 189 20.66 -0.83 -7.83
C ALA A 189 21.01 -0.78 -6.33
N GLY A 190 21.41 -1.91 -5.75
CA GLY A 190 21.95 -1.97 -4.37
C GLY A 190 23.42 -1.56 -4.24
N ASN A 191 24.14 -1.38 -5.36
CA ASN A 191 25.54 -0.95 -5.33
C ASN A 191 25.66 0.51 -4.87
N PRO A 192 26.86 0.97 -4.46
CA PRO A 192 27.09 2.38 -4.17
C PRO A 192 26.68 3.31 -5.33
N PRO A 193 26.31 4.56 -5.04
CA PRO A 193 25.95 5.54 -6.07
C PRO A 193 26.97 5.59 -7.21
N SER A 194 26.45 5.68 -8.44
CA SER A 194 27.24 5.65 -9.67
C SER A 194 26.79 6.74 -10.64
N ALA A 195 27.41 6.82 -11.81
CA ALA A 195 26.97 7.71 -12.89
C ALA A 195 25.53 7.43 -13.37
N TYR A 196 25.00 6.23 -13.07
CA TYR A 196 23.68 5.79 -13.51
C TYR A 196 22.61 6.05 -12.44
N HIS A 197 22.89 5.82 -11.15
CA HIS A 197 21.93 6.04 -10.07
C HIS A 197 22.57 6.80 -8.90
N LYS A 198 21.86 7.82 -8.41
CA LYS A 198 22.32 8.68 -7.30
C LYS A 198 22.12 8.04 -5.93
N TYR A 199 21.12 7.18 -5.79
CA TYR A 199 20.71 6.58 -4.52
C TYR A 199 20.78 5.07 -4.60
N ARG A 200 20.92 4.42 -3.44
CA ARG A 200 20.89 2.96 -3.33
C ARG A 200 19.46 2.47 -3.17
N PHE A 201 19.19 1.26 -3.63
CA PHE A 201 17.93 0.57 -3.41
C PHE A 201 18.17 -0.69 -2.63
N THR A 202 17.39 -0.92 -1.59
CA THR A 202 17.49 -2.13 -0.75
C THR A 202 16.10 -2.57 -0.37
N VAL A 203 15.80 -3.86 -0.52
CA VAL A 203 14.52 -4.42 -0.09
C VAL A 203 14.49 -4.46 1.43
N VAL A 204 13.37 -4.10 2.04
CA VAL A 204 13.20 -4.29 3.49
C VAL A 204 13.27 -5.78 3.83
N PRO A 205 13.83 -6.17 5.00
CA PRO A 205 13.77 -7.56 5.42
C PRO A 205 12.32 -7.99 5.70
N ILE A 206 11.83 -8.97 4.93
CA ILE A 206 10.47 -9.52 5.04
C ILE A 206 10.54 -10.88 5.71
N TYR A 207 9.68 -11.13 6.70
CA TYR A 207 9.63 -12.37 7.46
C TYR A 207 8.23 -12.98 7.43
N ASP A 208 8.14 -14.30 7.50
CA ASP A 208 6.90 -14.97 7.87
C ASP A 208 6.51 -14.62 9.32
N CYS A 209 5.22 -14.55 9.64
CA CYS A 209 4.76 -14.21 10.98
C CYS A 209 4.86 -15.38 11.99
N THR A 210 5.94 -16.17 11.92
CA THR A 210 6.30 -17.10 12.99
C THR A 210 6.75 -16.33 14.23
N GLY A 211 6.79 -16.97 15.40
CA GLY A 211 7.27 -16.30 16.62
C GLY A 211 8.69 -15.70 16.47
N MET A 212 9.57 -16.39 15.74
CA MET A 212 10.92 -15.90 15.42
C MET A 212 10.89 -14.75 14.40
N GLY A 213 10.05 -14.83 13.36
CA GLY A 213 9.93 -13.77 12.36
C GLY A 213 9.37 -12.48 12.95
N LEU A 214 8.32 -12.58 13.78
CA LEU A 214 7.75 -11.46 14.53
C LEU A 214 8.80 -10.83 15.46
N HIS A 215 9.51 -11.64 16.24
CA HIS A 215 10.56 -11.16 17.12
C HIS A 215 11.67 -10.44 16.36
N THR A 216 12.10 -11.00 15.22
CA THR A 216 13.16 -10.41 14.38
C THR A 216 12.71 -9.12 13.72
N ALA A 217 11.48 -9.04 13.21
CA ALA A 217 10.93 -7.79 12.68
C ALA A 217 10.80 -6.71 13.76
N HIS A 218 10.38 -7.08 14.97
CA HIS A 218 10.17 -6.16 16.09
C HIS A 218 11.46 -5.63 16.71
N THR A 219 12.39 -6.51 17.06
CA THR A 219 13.60 -6.17 17.83
C THR A 219 14.88 -6.12 16.97
N GLY A 220 14.84 -6.71 15.78
CA GLY A 220 16.00 -6.78 14.90
C GLY A 220 16.51 -5.40 14.48
N ALA A 221 17.83 -5.31 14.39
CA ALA A 221 18.51 -4.13 13.91
C ALA A 221 18.24 -3.93 12.41
N VAL A 222 17.92 -2.69 12.05
CA VAL A 222 17.71 -2.26 10.66
C VAL A 222 18.50 -0.98 10.41
N PRO A 223 18.95 -0.72 9.18
CA PRO A 223 19.76 0.44 8.83
C PRO A 223 18.98 1.78 8.77
N TYR A 224 17.75 1.80 9.27
CA TYR A 224 16.85 2.96 9.31
C TYR A 224 16.15 3.05 10.67
N VAL A 225 15.62 4.23 10.99
CA VAL A 225 14.80 4.41 12.20
C VAL A 225 13.45 3.71 12.01
N LYS A 226 13.19 2.70 12.84
CA LYS A 226 11.94 1.94 12.82
C LYS A 226 10.77 2.83 13.26
N ASP A 227 9.63 2.68 12.59
CA ASP A 227 8.38 3.37 12.88
C ASP A 227 7.18 2.41 12.89
N GLY A 228 7.40 1.17 13.30
CA GLY A 228 6.36 0.16 13.41
C GLY A 228 6.60 -1.10 12.59
N LEU A 229 5.59 -1.95 12.62
CA LEU A 229 5.49 -3.18 11.86
C LEU A 229 4.37 -3.08 10.83
N LEU A 230 4.67 -3.54 9.62
CA LEU A 230 3.71 -3.65 8.53
C LEU A 230 3.46 -5.13 8.23
N PHE A 231 2.20 -5.49 8.10
CA PHE A 231 1.75 -6.85 7.82
C PHE A 231 1.05 -6.90 6.48
N TYR A 232 1.41 -7.87 5.64
CA TYR A 232 0.82 -8.03 4.31
C TYR A 232 0.23 -9.42 4.18
N ASN A 233 -1.04 -9.51 3.78
CA ASN A 233 -1.62 -10.80 3.43
C ASN A 233 -0.96 -11.32 2.14
N LYS A 234 -0.47 -12.57 2.18
CA LYS A 234 0.27 -13.22 1.10
C LYS A 234 -0.54 -13.33 -0.19
N HIS A 235 -1.85 -13.49 -0.05
CA HIS A 235 -2.77 -13.71 -1.17
C HIS A 235 -3.35 -12.42 -1.74
N ALA A 236 -3.12 -11.28 -1.09
CA ALA A 236 -3.68 -10.00 -1.52
C ALA A 236 -3.10 -9.52 -2.84
N LEU A 237 -3.97 -9.16 -3.77
CA LEU A 237 -3.63 -8.36 -4.94
C LEU A 237 -3.30 -6.93 -4.48
N TYR A 238 -2.48 -6.23 -5.27
CA TYR A 238 -2.20 -4.84 -4.94
C TYR A 238 -3.43 -3.98 -5.24
N GLN A 239 -3.91 -3.25 -4.24
CA GLN A 239 -5.07 -2.38 -4.38
C GLN A 239 -4.71 -0.98 -3.88
N THR A 240 -4.86 0.00 -4.75
CA THR A 240 -4.70 1.41 -4.39
C THR A 240 -5.74 1.86 -3.36
N GLY A 241 -5.33 2.70 -2.41
CA GLY A 241 -6.14 3.18 -1.30
C GLY A 241 -6.19 2.20 -0.14
N ASN A 242 -7.09 2.44 0.81
CA ASN A 242 -7.19 1.66 2.03
C ASN A 242 -7.56 0.21 1.75
N THR A 243 -6.88 -0.69 2.46
CA THR A 243 -7.18 -2.12 2.38
C THR A 243 -7.05 -2.79 3.75
N PRO A 244 -7.99 -3.68 4.11
CA PRO A 244 -7.87 -4.49 5.31
C PRO A 244 -6.81 -5.60 5.16
N LEU A 245 -6.22 -5.77 3.96
CA LEU A 245 -5.25 -6.81 3.65
C LEU A 245 -3.79 -6.39 3.85
N ALA A 246 -3.57 -5.14 4.24
CA ALA A 246 -2.32 -4.63 4.77
C ALA A 246 -2.61 -4.00 6.13
N LEU A 247 -1.77 -4.28 7.13
CA LEU A 247 -2.01 -3.82 8.50
C LEU A 247 -0.78 -3.16 9.10
N ILE A 248 -0.98 -2.14 9.90
CA ILE A 248 0.05 -1.41 10.63
C ILE A 248 -0.10 -1.65 12.14
N TRP A 249 1.02 -1.89 12.81
CA TRP A 249 1.08 -1.97 14.26
C TRP A 249 2.28 -1.17 14.77
N LYS A 250 2.09 -0.46 15.88
CA LYS A 250 3.13 0.35 16.52
C LYS A 250 3.06 0.15 18.04
N ASP A 251 4.23 0.19 18.67
CA ASP A 251 4.39 0.28 20.12
C ASP A 251 5.59 1.16 20.47
N GLU A 252 5.80 1.39 21.77
CA GLU A 252 6.85 2.26 22.31
C GLU A 252 8.27 1.80 21.95
N HIS A 253 8.44 0.53 21.59
CA HIS A 253 9.75 -0.05 21.25
C HIS A 253 10.07 0.07 19.76
N CYS A 254 9.06 0.03 18.90
CA CYS A 254 9.25 0.02 17.45
C CYS A 254 8.86 1.33 16.75
N SER A 255 8.28 2.30 17.46
CA SER A 255 7.96 3.62 16.91
C SER A 255 8.26 4.74 17.90
N GLN A 256 8.83 5.83 17.37
CA GLN A 256 9.05 7.07 18.11
C GLN A 256 7.73 7.85 18.37
N TYR A 257 6.72 7.63 17.53
CA TYR A 257 5.45 8.39 17.54
C TYR A 257 4.27 7.44 17.62
N VAL A 258 4.16 6.73 18.74
CA VAL A 258 3.02 5.84 19.04
C VAL A 258 1.75 6.63 19.34
N ILE A 259 1.92 7.78 19.99
CA ILE A 259 0.89 8.74 20.36
C ILE A 259 1.25 10.05 19.67
N ASP A 260 0.24 10.78 19.19
CA ASP A 260 0.47 12.09 18.57
C ASP A 260 1.20 13.00 19.55
N THR A 261 2.31 13.58 19.08
CA THR A 261 3.11 14.56 19.82
C THR A 261 2.97 15.95 19.20
N ASP A 262 3.16 16.99 20.00
CA ASP A 262 3.26 18.35 19.49
C ASP A 262 4.54 18.57 18.66
N SER A 263 4.74 19.79 18.16
CA SER A 263 5.93 20.16 17.36
C SER A 263 7.25 20.07 18.13
N GLN A 264 7.20 19.88 19.45
CA GLN A 264 8.35 19.71 20.34
C GLN A 264 8.53 18.26 20.77
N GLY A 265 7.72 17.32 20.26
CA GLY A 265 7.79 15.90 20.60
C GLY A 265 7.16 15.54 21.95
N HIS A 266 6.41 16.47 22.58
CA HIS A 266 5.71 16.17 23.83
C HIS A 266 4.33 15.57 23.55
N VAL A 267 3.98 14.53 24.31
CA VAL A 267 2.62 13.98 24.28
C VAL A 267 1.67 14.97 24.96
N PRO A 268 0.67 15.52 24.26
CA PRO A 268 -0.27 16.47 24.84
C PRO A 268 -1.15 15.78 25.89
N ALA A 269 -1.51 16.54 26.93
CA ALA A 269 -2.37 16.06 28.02
C ALA A 269 -3.77 15.60 27.54
N GLN A 270 -4.18 16.05 26.36
CA GLN A 270 -5.42 15.65 25.69
C GLN A 270 -5.10 15.25 24.24
N GLN A 271 -5.59 14.09 23.83
CA GLN A 271 -5.52 13.63 22.44
C GLN A 271 -6.71 14.20 21.67
N GLN A 272 -6.44 14.74 20.49
CA GLN A 272 -7.47 15.28 19.61
C GLN A 272 -7.88 14.23 18.60
N VAL A 273 -9.19 14.08 18.38
CA VAL A 273 -9.72 13.25 17.29
C VAL A 273 -10.60 14.16 16.46
N VAL A 274 -10.30 14.25 15.16
CA VAL A 274 -11.15 14.99 14.23
C VAL A 274 -12.35 14.10 13.89
N LEU A 275 -13.54 14.68 14.03
CA LEU A 275 -14.79 14.03 13.71
C LEU A 275 -15.39 14.69 12.48
N GLU A 276 -15.93 13.88 11.58
CA GLU A 276 -16.67 14.29 10.40
C GLU A 276 -18.16 14.06 10.65
N LEU A 277 -18.98 15.07 10.35
CA LEU A 277 -20.44 14.98 10.39
C LEU A 277 -20.92 14.61 9.00
N GLN A 278 -21.56 13.44 8.85
CA GLN A 278 -22.12 13.01 7.58
C GLN A 278 -23.49 13.64 7.32
N ASP A 279 -23.90 13.65 6.05
CA ASP A 279 -25.18 14.21 5.60
C ASP A 279 -26.40 13.52 6.25
N ASP A 280 -26.25 12.27 6.71
CA ASP A 280 -27.28 11.52 7.43
C ASP A 280 -27.35 11.85 8.94
N GLY A 281 -26.56 12.84 9.39
CA GLY A 281 -26.50 13.31 10.77
C GLY A 281 -25.63 12.46 11.70
N LYS A 282 -24.95 11.42 11.20
CA LYS A 282 -24.03 10.61 12.01
C LYS A 282 -22.67 11.29 12.16
N VAL A 283 -22.07 11.11 13.33
CA VAL A 283 -20.71 11.55 13.60
C VAL A 283 -19.77 10.38 13.40
N THR A 284 -18.77 10.56 12.54
CA THR A 284 -17.71 9.58 12.31
C THR A 284 -16.35 10.16 12.62
N THR A 285 -15.34 9.33 12.89
CA THR A 285 -13.96 9.83 12.89
C THR A 285 -13.55 10.24 11.48
N SER A 286 -12.82 11.34 11.28
CA SER A 286 -12.34 11.77 9.96
C SER A 286 -11.14 10.94 9.43
N TYR A 287 -10.90 9.76 10.00
CA TYR A 287 -9.96 8.79 9.48
C TYR A 287 -10.55 8.14 8.22
N GLU A 288 -9.70 7.67 7.31
CA GLU A 288 -10.14 6.98 6.08
C GLU A 288 -11.05 5.77 6.33
N LEU A 289 -11.05 5.22 7.56
CA LEU A 289 -12.04 4.25 8.04
C LEU A 289 -12.85 4.86 9.18
N PRO A 290 -13.94 5.58 8.84
CA PRO A 290 -14.75 6.27 9.82
C PRO A 290 -15.41 5.28 10.78
N VAL A 291 -15.07 5.36 12.07
CA VAL A 291 -15.85 4.67 13.11
C VAL A 291 -17.06 5.55 13.42
N VAL A 292 -18.26 5.04 13.16
CA VAL A 292 -19.51 5.70 13.53
C VAL A 292 -19.62 5.74 15.04
N LEU A 293 -19.64 6.95 15.59
CA LEU A 293 -19.88 7.18 17.00
C LEU A 293 -21.39 7.29 17.17
N VAL A 294 -22.00 6.24 17.73
CA VAL A 294 -23.42 6.28 18.10
C VAL A 294 -23.53 7.23 19.29
N ALA A 295 -24.20 8.37 19.08
CA ALA A 295 -24.63 9.27 20.15
C ALA A 295 -25.84 8.68 20.88
#